data_AF-A0A430V033-F1
#
_entry.id   AF-A0A430V033-F1
#
_cell.length_a   1.000
_cell.length_b   1.000
_cell.length_c   1.000
_cell.angle_alpha   90.00
_cell.angle_beta   90.00
_cell.angle_gamma   90.00
#
_symmetry.space_group_name_H-M   'P 1'
#
loop_
_entity.id
_entity.type
_entity.pdbx_description
1 polymer ?
#
loop_
_entity_poly.entity_id
_entity_poly.type
_entity_poly.pdbx_seq_one_letter_code
_entity_poly.pdbx_strand_id
1 'polypeptide(L)'
;RAEGRFAKEVVPVPVKRGKEEVRVEVDEGPRRDTSLEKLAQLRPVFREGGTVTAGNSSPLNDGAAAVLLVSDAYAKAHGLTPLARVRSIAVAGVPPRIMGIGPVPATKKALERAGLSLKDIGLIELNEAFAAQSLAVLREWG
;
A
#
# COMPACT_ATOMS: atom_id res chain seq x y z
N ARG A 1 -6.84 7.50 11.57
CA ARG A 1 -7.34 8.76 12.17
C ARG A 1 -7.57 8.64 13.69
N ALA A 2 -8.39 7.70 14.20
CA ALA A 2 -8.74 7.64 15.63
C ALA A 2 -7.54 7.48 16.59
N GLU A 3 -6.48 6.80 16.15
CA GLU A 3 -5.24 6.62 16.93
C GLU A 3 -4.09 7.53 16.48
N GLY A 4 -4.34 8.47 15.55
CA GLY A 4 -3.33 9.45 15.10
C GLY A 4 -2.11 8.89 14.36
N ARG A 5 -2.04 7.58 14.04
CA ARG A 5 -0.85 6.92 13.47
C ARG A 5 -0.25 7.63 12.25
N PHE A 6 -1.08 7.99 11.26
CA PHE A 6 -0.64 8.64 10.01
C PHE A 6 -0.31 10.13 10.15
N ALA A 7 -0.61 10.78 11.29
CA ALA A 7 -0.39 12.23 11.44
C ALA A 7 1.09 12.62 11.33
N LYS A 8 2.01 11.68 11.58
CA LYS A 8 3.45 11.88 11.44
C LYS A 8 3.97 11.69 10.01
N GLU A 9 3.15 11.14 9.12
CA GLU A 9 3.52 10.75 7.76
C GLU A 9 2.88 11.68 6.70
N VAL A 10 1.86 12.46 7.10
CA VAL A 10 1.15 13.38 6.20
C VAL A 10 1.69 14.81 6.34
N VAL A 11 2.05 15.40 5.20
CA VAL A 11 2.31 16.84 5.09
C VAL A 11 1.01 17.52 4.65
N PRO A 12 0.43 18.45 5.44
CA PRO A 12 -0.80 19.14 5.07
C PRO A 12 -0.68 19.93 3.76
N VAL A 13 -1.65 19.77 2.87
CA VAL A 13 -1.71 20.48 1.59
C VAL A 13 -2.68 21.66 1.70
N PRO A 14 -2.23 22.91 1.55
CA PRO A 14 -3.13 24.07 1.52
C PRO A 14 -3.89 24.13 0.18
N VAL A 15 -5.21 24.30 0.27
CA VAL A 15 -6.11 24.39 -0.88
C VAL A 15 -6.98 25.63 -0.74
N LYS A 16 -7.01 26.46 -1.79
CA LYS A 16 -7.89 27.62 -1.84
C LYS A 16 -9.32 27.21 -2.15
N ARG A 17 -10.26 27.59 -1.28
CA ARG A 17 -11.70 27.44 -1.48
C ARG A 17 -12.33 28.84 -1.50
N GLY A 18 -12.32 29.46 -2.68
CA GLY A 18 -12.74 30.86 -2.83
C GLY A 18 -11.76 31.82 -2.15
N LYS A 19 -12.23 32.54 -1.13
CA LYS A 19 -11.38 33.46 -0.33
C LYS A 19 -10.75 32.78 0.90
N GLU A 20 -11.15 31.56 1.23
CA GLU A 20 -10.64 30.81 2.38
C GLU A 20 -9.55 29.82 1.95
N GLU A 21 -8.61 29.55 2.84
CA GLU A 21 -7.62 28.48 2.69
C GLU A 21 -7.96 27.34 3.65
N VAL A 22 -8.10 26.13 3.11
CA VAL A 22 -8.37 24.90 3.87
C VAL A 22 -7.16 23.98 3.74
N ARG A 23 -6.80 23.28 4.81
CA ARG A 23 -5.74 22.28 4.79
C ARG A 23 -6.31 20.89 4.60
N VAL A 24 -5.83 20.19 3.58
CA VAL A 24 -6.06 18.76 3.41
C VAL A 24 -4.94 18.03 4.14
N GLU A 25 -5.26 17.46 5.29
CA GLU A 25 -4.28 16.83 6.19
C GLU A 25 -4.67 15.39 6.55
N VAL A 26 -5.72 14.84 5.93
CA VAL A 26 -6.21 13.53 6.29
C VAL A 26 -6.86 12.77 5.14
N ASP A 27 -6.56 11.48 5.02
CA ASP A 27 -7.01 10.60 3.94
C ASP A 27 -8.53 10.50 3.84
N GLU A 28 -9.08 10.78 2.66
CA GLU A 28 -10.52 10.79 2.39
C GLU A 28 -11.10 9.42 2.00
N GLY A 29 -10.25 8.51 1.51
CA GLY A 29 -10.67 7.21 0.97
C GLY A 29 -11.38 6.26 1.96
N PRO A 30 -10.95 6.15 3.24
CA PRO A 30 -11.56 5.20 4.17
C PRO A 30 -13.05 5.49 4.48
N ARG A 31 -13.92 4.53 4.15
CA ARG A 31 -15.37 4.55 4.45
C ARG A 31 -15.65 3.98 5.84
N ARG A 32 -15.89 4.86 6.83
CA ARG A 32 -16.06 4.49 8.24
C ARG A 32 -17.37 3.78 8.57
N ASP A 33 -18.37 3.97 7.73
CA ASP A 33 -19.71 3.39 7.89
C ASP A 33 -19.85 2.04 7.17
N THR A 34 -18.73 1.43 6.76
CA THR A 34 -18.69 0.11 6.11
C THR A 34 -19.22 -0.97 7.06
N SER A 35 -20.07 -1.85 6.53
CA SER A 35 -20.54 -3.06 7.21
C SER A 35 -20.57 -4.23 6.24
N LEU A 36 -20.60 -5.47 6.76
CA LEU A 36 -20.69 -6.67 5.91
C LEU A 36 -21.99 -6.69 5.10
N GLU A 37 -23.09 -6.23 5.68
CA GLU A 37 -24.40 -6.15 5.03
C GLU A 37 -24.36 -5.18 3.85
N LYS A 38 -23.75 -4.00 4.03
CA LYS A 38 -23.57 -3.03 2.94
C LYS A 38 -22.68 -3.59 1.84
N LEU A 39 -21.58 -4.26 2.20
CA LEU A 39 -20.66 -4.86 1.23
C LEU A 39 -21.34 -5.97 0.40
N ALA A 40 -22.17 -6.80 1.03
CA ALA A 40 -22.88 -7.90 0.37
C ALA A 40 -23.91 -7.43 -0.66
N GLN A 41 -24.44 -6.20 -0.51
CA GLN A 41 -25.42 -5.62 -1.44
C GLN A 41 -24.77 -4.99 -2.68
N LEU A 42 -23.44 -4.84 -2.72
CA LEU A 42 -22.76 -4.19 -3.83
C LEU A 42 -22.73 -5.08 -5.07
N ARG A 43 -23.10 -4.49 -6.21
CA ARG A 43 -23.07 -5.18 -7.50
C ARG A 43 -21.63 -5.36 -8.01
N PRO A 44 -21.32 -6.51 -8.65
CA PRO A 44 -20.04 -6.69 -9.33
C PRO A 44 -19.81 -5.65 -10.44
N VAL A 45 -18.57 -5.21 -10.62
CA VAL A 45 -18.25 -4.07 -11.52
C VAL A 45 -17.55 -4.45 -12.83
N PHE A 46 -16.95 -5.65 -12.93
CA PHE A 46 -16.20 -6.06 -14.13
C PHE A 46 -16.91 -7.07 -15.03
N ARG A 47 -17.75 -7.93 -14.46
CA ARG A 47 -18.51 -8.94 -15.21
C ARG A 47 -19.76 -9.37 -14.45
N GLU A 48 -20.77 -9.80 -15.19
CA GLU A 48 -21.96 -10.45 -14.65
C GLU A 48 -21.56 -11.73 -13.89
N GLY A 49 -22.16 -11.96 -12.73
CA GLY A 49 -21.81 -13.07 -11.83
C GLY A 49 -20.39 -12.98 -11.23
N GLY A 50 -19.71 -11.84 -11.35
CA GLY A 50 -18.39 -11.61 -10.75
C GLY A 50 -18.43 -11.45 -9.22
N THR A 51 -17.25 -11.39 -8.60
CA THR A 51 -17.10 -11.23 -7.14
C THR A 51 -16.46 -9.89 -6.74
N VAL A 52 -15.91 -9.16 -7.70
CA VAL A 52 -15.22 -7.89 -7.45
C VAL A 52 -16.21 -6.73 -7.55
N THR A 53 -16.27 -5.93 -6.50
CA THR A 53 -17.19 -4.79 -6.31
C THR A 53 -16.38 -3.56 -5.90
N ALA A 54 -16.99 -2.37 -5.96
CA ALA A 54 -16.38 -1.15 -5.44
C ALA A 54 -16.10 -1.18 -3.92
N GLY A 55 -16.63 -2.16 -3.20
CA GLY A 55 -16.39 -2.36 -1.76
C GLY A 55 -15.12 -3.14 -1.46
N ASN A 56 -14.64 -3.94 -2.42
CA ASN A 56 -13.49 -4.84 -2.23
C ASN A 56 -12.36 -4.59 -3.26
N SER A 57 -12.36 -3.42 -3.87
CA SER A 57 -11.30 -2.88 -4.73
C SER A 57 -10.85 -1.52 -4.21
N SER A 58 -9.59 -1.17 -4.43
CA SER A 58 -9.11 0.18 -4.18
C SER A 58 -9.88 1.19 -5.03
N PRO A 59 -10.20 2.39 -4.50
CA PRO A 59 -10.73 3.48 -5.31
C PRO A 59 -9.63 4.10 -6.18
N LEU A 60 -10.04 5.05 -7.03
CA LEU A 60 -9.12 5.99 -7.67
C LEU A 60 -8.78 7.08 -6.66
N ASN A 61 -7.51 7.45 -6.57
CA ASN A 61 -7.00 8.39 -5.57
C ASN A 61 -5.92 9.29 -6.15
N ASP A 62 -5.82 10.49 -5.59
CA ASP A 62 -4.75 11.45 -5.87
C ASP A 62 -3.86 11.62 -4.63
N GLY A 63 -2.54 11.59 -4.83
CA GLY A 63 -1.57 11.75 -3.76
C GLY A 63 -0.14 11.71 -4.26
N ALA A 64 0.78 12.18 -3.43
CA ALA A 64 2.22 12.11 -3.68
C ALA A 64 2.95 11.68 -2.41
N ALA A 65 4.01 10.89 -2.58
CA ALA A 65 4.90 10.48 -1.51
C ALA A 65 6.36 10.55 -1.99
N ALA A 66 7.27 10.88 -1.09
CA ALA A 66 8.70 10.94 -1.36
C ALA A 66 9.51 10.49 -0.14
N VAL A 67 10.68 9.90 -0.40
CA VAL A 67 11.66 9.53 0.62
C VAL A 67 13.05 9.99 0.18
N LEU A 68 13.88 10.39 1.14
CA LEU A 68 15.29 10.69 0.89
C LEU A 68 16.12 9.40 1.05
N LEU A 69 16.69 8.92 -0.05
CA LEU A 69 17.61 7.79 -0.04
C LEU A 69 19.05 8.29 -0.19
N VAL A 70 19.92 7.89 0.72
CA VAL A 70 21.34 8.28 0.76
C VAL A 70 22.20 7.08 1.13
N SER A 71 23.50 7.16 0.84
CA SER A 71 24.47 6.18 1.34
C SER A 71 24.74 6.38 2.83
N ASP A 72 25.16 5.31 3.52
CA ASP A 72 25.58 5.38 4.93
C ASP A 72 26.69 6.42 5.15
N ALA A 73 27.63 6.54 4.20
CA ALA A 73 28.71 7.53 4.25
C ALA A 73 28.17 8.96 4.18
N TYR A 74 27.20 9.23 3.28
CA TYR A 74 26.58 10.54 3.16
C TYR A 74 25.77 10.89 4.41
N ALA A 75 24.98 9.94 4.92
CA ALA A 75 24.22 10.11 6.15
C ALA A 75 25.13 10.47 7.34
N LYS A 76 26.25 9.74 7.50
CA LYS A 76 27.24 10.02 8.56
C LYS A 76 27.89 11.40 8.39
N ALA A 77 28.31 11.75 7.17
CA ALA A 77 28.96 13.02 6.89
C ALA A 77 28.05 14.24 7.15
N HIS A 78 26.74 14.09 7.01
CA HIS A 78 25.75 15.15 7.18
C HIS A 78 24.93 15.03 8.48
N GLY A 79 25.31 14.13 9.40
CA GLY A 79 24.62 13.96 10.68
C GLY A 79 23.15 13.53 10.56
N LEU A 80 22.77 12.86 9.47
CA LEU A 80 21.41 12.37 9.26
C LEU A 80 21.16 11.13 10.13
N THR A 81 19.95 11.00 10.68
CA THR A 81 19.51 9.79 11.40
C THR A 81 18.70 8.91 10.43
N PRO A 82 19.22 7.76 9.97
CA PRO A 82 18.48 6.89 9.06
C PRO A 82 17.29 6.23 9.75
N LEU A 83 16.14 6.17 9.06
CA LEU A 83 14.94 5.49 9.57
C LEU A 83 14.95 3.98 9.28
N ALA A 84 15.53 3.57 8.15
CA ALA A 84 15.60 2.20 7.70
C ALA A 84 16.76 1.98 6.73
N ARG A 85 17.05 0.73 6.39
CA ARG A 85 18.00 0.34 5.34
C ARG A 85 17.29 -0.52 4.30
N VAL A 86 17.50 -0.21 3.03
CA VAL A 86 17.04 -1.06 1.91
C VAL A 86 17.93 -2.31 1.84
N ARG A 87 17.39 -3.46 2.26
CA ARG A 87 18.14 -4.74 2.26
C ARG A 87 18.23 -5.38 0.89
N SER A 88 17.13 -5.39 0.14
CA SER A 88 17.08 -5.90 -1.23
C SER A 88 15.85 -5.33 -1.93
N ILE A 89 15.90 -5.33 -3.26
CA ILE A 89 14.77 -5.04 -4.14
C ILE A 89 14.75 -6.14 -5.21
N ALA A 90 13.56 -6.59 -5.60
CA ALA A 90 13.41 -7.52 -6.70
C ALA A 90 12.15 -7.22 -7.51
N VAL A 91 12.22 -7.55 -8.79
CA VAL A 91 11.11 -7.50 -9.74
C VAL A 91 10.98 -8.87 -10.40
N ALA A 92 9.74 -9.31 -10.60
CA ALA A 92 9.38 -10.54 -11.29
C ALA A 92 8.14 -10.31 -12.15
N GLY A 93 8.09 -10.96 -13.31
CA GLY A 93 6.94 -10.93 -14.21
C GLY A 93 6.04 -12.14 -14.00
N VAL A 94 4.74 -11.96 -14.26
CA VAL A 94 3.72 -13.00 -14.30
C VAL A 94 2.83 -12.78 -15.53
N PRO A 95 2.07 -13.80 -15.99
CA PRO A 95 1.13 -13.58 -17.09
C PRO A 95 0.13 -12.46 -16.79
N PRO A 96 -0.15 -11.54 -17.74
CA PRO A 96 -1.00 -10.36 -17.48
C PRO A 96 -2.38 -10.68 -16.92
N ARG A 97 -2.99 -11.80 -17.36
CA ARG A 97 -4.30 -12.27 -16.89
C ARG A 97 -4.37 -12.60 -15.39
N ILE A 98 -3.24 -12.78 -14.72
CA ILE A 98 -3.13 -13.05 -13.28
C ILE A 98 -2.17 -12.08 -12.59
N MET A 99 -2.06 -10.86 -13.12
CA MET A 99 -1.08 -9.86 -12.64
C MET A 99 -1.07 -9.65 -11.12
N GLY A 100 -2.22 -9.83 -10.45
CA GLY A 100 -2.34 -9.73 -9.00
C GLY A 100 -1.47 -10.69 -8.20
N ILE A 101 -0.97 -11.79 -8.79
CA ILE A 101 -0.06 -12.72 -8.10
C ILE A 101 1.41 -12.30 -8.17
N GLY A 102 1.73 -11.20 -8.88
CA GLY A 102 3.08 -10.67 -9.03
C GLY A 102 3.90 -10.53 -7.73
N PRO A 103 3.29 -10.16 -6.57
CA PRO A 103 4.01 -10.13 -5.30
C PRO A 103 4.63 -11.45 -4.88
N VAL A 104 4.06 -12.60 -5.24
CA VAL A 104 4.56 -13.92 -4.81
C VAL A 104 6.01 -14.18 -5.30
N PRO A 105 6.30 -14.19 -6.62
CA PRO A 105 7.66 -14.39 -7.10
C PRO A 105 8.58 -13.19 -6.80
N ALA A 106 8.05 -11.97 -6.74
CA ALA A 106 8.85 -10.78 -6.43
C ALA A 106 9.37 -10.82 -4.98
N THR A 107 8.49 -11.10 -4.01
CA THR A 107 8.84 -11.23 -2.59
C THR A 107 9.81 -12.39 -2.36
N LYS A 108 9.55 -13.56 -2.96
CA LYS A 108 10.47 -14.71 -2.87
C LYS A 108 11.89 -14.33 -3.30
N LYS A 109 12.02 -13.68 -4.46
CA LYS A 109 13.31 -13.25 -5.01
C LYS A 109 13.98 -12.15 -4.16
N ALA A 110 13.21 -11.23 -3.58
CA ALA A 110 13.75 -10.20 -2.69
C ALA A 110 14.28 -10.81 -1.38
N LEU A 111 13.53 -11.74 -0.78
CA LEU A 111 13.91 -12.44 0.44
C LEU A 111 15.17 -13.30 0.23
N GLU A 112 15.23 -14.08 -0.86
CA GLU A 112 16.41 -14.85 -1.24
C GLU A 112 17.67 -13.96 -1.37
N ARG A 113 17.55 -12.80 -2.03
CA ARG A 113 18.66 -11.82 -2.14
C ARG A 113 19.07 -11.23 -0.80
N ALA A 114 18.14 -11.07 0.14
CA ALA A 114 18.41 -10.53 1.47
C ALA A 114 18.94 -11.59 2.44
N GLY A 115 18.90 -12.88 2.07
CA GLY A 115 19.17 -13.99 2.98
C GLY A 115 18.13 -14.09 4.10
N LEU A 116 16.87 -13.75 3.81
CA LEU A 116 15.76 -13.74 4.76
C LEU A 116 14.69 -14.73 4.34
N SER A 117 13.84 -15.11 5.30
CA SER A 117 12.58 -15.82 5.10
C SER A 117 11.40 -14.91 5.45
N LEU A 118 10.19 -15.32 5.08
CA LEU A 118 8.98 -14.57 5.43
C LEU A 118 8.77 -14.48 6.96
N LYS A 119 9.24 -15.48 7.72
CA LYS A 119 9.15 -15.52 9.18
C LYS A 119 10.00 -14.45 9.86
N ASP A 120 10.99 -13.92 9.16
CA ASP A 120 11.87 -12.85 9.66
C ASP A 120 11.24 -11.46 9.48
N ILE A 121 10.08 -11.38 8.80
CA ILE A 121 9.42 -10.12 8.49
C ILE A 121 8.40 -9.78 9.57
N GLY A 122 8.69 -8.75 10.37
CA GLY A 122 7.81 -8.29 11.44
C GLY A 122 6.60 -7.46 10.99
N LEU A 123 6.67 -6.84 9.80
CA LEU A 123 5.57 -6.07 9.22
C LEU A 123 5.59 -6.23 7.69
N ILE A 124 4.42 -6.51 7.12
CA ILE A 124 4.22 -6.66 5.68
C ILE A 124 3.23 -5.59 5.21
N GLU A 125 3.66 -4.76 4.27
CA GLU A 125 2.79 -3.87 3.50
C GLU A 125 2.52 -4.51 2.13
N LEU A 126 1.34 -5.10 1.98
CA LEU A 126 0.86 -5.71 0.73
C LEU A 126 -0.24 -4.83 0.15
N ASN A 127 0.03 -4.17 -0.97
CA ASN A 127 -0.93 -3.26 -1.60
C ASN A 127 -2.27 -3.94 -1.95
N GLU A 128 -3.37 -3.31 -1.57
CA GLU A 128 -4.73 -3.87 -1.66
C GLU A 128 -5.50 -3.39 -2.91
N ALA A 129 -4.91 -3.57 -4.10
CA ALA A 129 -5.59 -3.19 -5.36
C ALA A 129 -6.97 -3.86 -5.49
N PHE A 130 -7.02 -5.16 -5.20
CA PHE A 130 -8.25 -5.94 -5.03
C PHE A 130 -8.10 -6.91 -3.86
N ALA A 131 -9.16 -7.12 -3.07
CA ALA A 131 -9.15 -8.11 -2.00
C ALA A 131 -8.84 -9.52 -2.53
N ALA A 132 -9.34 -9.85 -3.72
CA ALA A 132 -9.11 -11.15 -4.36
C ALA A 132 -7.62 -11.46 -4.58
N GLN A 133 -6.82 -10.48 -5.02
CA GLN A 133 -5.39 -10.70 -5.22
C GLN A 133 -4.62 -10.70 -3.91
N SER A 134 -4.98 -9.84 -2.94
CA SER A 134 -4.30 -9.82 -1.64
C SER A 134 -4.47 -11.17 -0.94
N LEU A 135 -5.69 -11.71 -0.94
CA LEU A 135 -5.97 -13.03 -0.36
C LEU A 135 -5.27 -14.17 -1.12
N ALA A 136 -5.15 -14.07 -2.45
CA ALA A 136 -4.43 -15.07 -3.23
C ALA A 136 -2.92 -15.07 -2.89
N VAL A 137 -2.31 -13.88 -2.80
CA VAL A 137 -0.90 -13.73 -2.40
C VAL A 137 -0.66 -14.27 -0.99
N LEU A 138 -1.52 -13.91 -0.03
CA LEU A 138 -1.41 -14.40 1.34
C LEU A 138 -1.49 -15.94 1.41
N ARG A 139 -2.41 -16.56 0.66
CA ARG A 139 -2.53 -18.03 0.61
C ARG A 139 -1.28 -18.72 0.05
N GLU A 140 -0.61 -18.11 -0.92
CA GLU A 140 0.66 -18.64 -1.47
C GLU A 140 1.83 -18.48 -0.50
N TRP A 141 1.76 -17.51 0.41
CA TRP A 141 2.78 -17.29 1.44
C TRP A 141 2.63 -18.22 2.66
N GLY A 142 1.47 -18.85 2.81
CA GLY A 142 1.13 -19.71 3.96
C GLY A 142 0.65 -18.93 5.16
#